data_AF-A0A413M4K6-F1
#
_entry.id   AF-A0A413M4K6-F1
#
_cell.length_a   1.000
_cell.length_b   1.000
_cell.length_c   1.000
_cell.angle_alpha   90.00
_cell.angle_beta   90.00
_cell.angle_gamma   90.00
#
_symmetry.space_group_name_H-M   'P 1'
#
loop_
_entity.id
_entity.type
_entity.pdbx_description
1 polymer ?
#
loop_
_entity_poly.entity_id
_entity_poly.type
_entity_poly.pdbx_seq_one_letter_code
_entity_poly.pdbx_strand_id
1 'polypeptide(L)'
;MDDVDFSTHNLLKSDMEAVKKLKKEPYDDFSLDKWNLDSDIAKNNLPRLVAILVGDAPSVNEKYVPVYNAYNGQTETMETKWANLKKMEEETFSKIVMGKADISEFDTFVKNWKSQGGDQILKEINDELSK
;
A
#
# COMPACT_ATOMS: atom_id res chain seq x y z
N MET A 1 -7.61 -5.21 -34.12
CA MET A 1 -6.27 -5.02 -33.53
C MET A 1 -5.30 -4.41 -34.53
N ASP A 2 -5.58 -4.55 -35.83
CA ASP A 2 -4.66 -4.13 -36.89
C ASP A 2 -4.49 -2.61 -37.01
N ASP A 3 -5.46 -1.82 -36.53
CA ASP A 3 -5.42 -0.34 -36.56
C ASP A 3 -4.85 0.30 -35.28
N VAL A 4 -4.36 -0.49 -34.31
CA VAL A 4 -3.81 0.04 -33.05
C VAL A 4 -2.30 0.23 -33.20
N ASP A 5 -1.82 1.46 -32.97
CA ASP A 5 -0.39 1.74 -32.92
C ASP A 5 0.23 1.28 -31.58
N PHE A 6 1.11 0.29 -31.65
CA PHE A 6 1.82 -0.26 -30.50
C PHE A 6 3.25 0.28 -30.34
N SER A 7 3.69 1.22 -31.18
CA SER A 7 5.08 1.72 -31.25
C SER A 7 5.61 2.25 -29.91
N THR A 8 4.72 2.80 -29.08
CA THR A 8 5.05 3.36 -27.76
C THR A 8 4.73 2.40 -26.60
N HIS A 9 3.98 1.33 -26.86
CA HIS A 9 3.47 0.39 -25.86
C HIS A 9 3.67 -1.05 -26.33
N ASN A 10 4.94 -1.44 -26.48
CA ASN A 10 5.36 -2.71 -27.11
C ASN A 10 4.76 -3.98 -26.48
N LEU A 11 4.33 -3.93 -25.21
CA LEU A 11 3.73 -5.07 -24.50
C LEU A 11 2.21 -5.15 -24.67
N LEU A 12 1.55 -4.04 -25.03
CA LEU A 12 0.09 -3.94 -25.05
C LEU A 12 -0.55 -4.91 -26.04
N LYS A 13 0.10 -5.16 -27.19
CA LYS A 13 -0.40 -6.16 -28.15
C LYS A 13 -0.49 -7.56 -27.51
N SER A 14 0.57 -7.98 -26.83
CA SER A 14 0.60 -9.29 -26.15
C SER A 14 -0.42 -9.33 -25.00
N ASP A 15 -0.55 -8.26 -24.24
CA ASP A 15 -1.54 -8.15 -23.14
C ASP A 15 -2.97 -8.31 -23.67
N MET A 16 -3.32 -7.62 -24.76
CA MET A 16 -4.65 -7.69 -25.37
C MET A 16 -4.96 -9.06 -25.98
N GLU A 17 -3.97 -9.80 -26.47
CA GLU A 17 -4.14 -11.18 -26.93
C GLU A 17 -4.28 -12.17 -25.76
N ALA A 18 -3.48 -12.00 -24.71
CA ALA A 18 -3.47 -12.86 -23.54
C ALA A 18 -4.75 -12.71 -22.71
N VAL A 19 -5.26 -11.49 -22.53
CA VAL A 19 -6.46 -11.24 -21.69
C VAL A 19 -7.69 -11.98 -22.22
N LYS A 20 -7.85 -12.11 -23.54
CA LYS A 20 -8.95 -12.89 -24.16
C LYS A 20 -8.91 -14.38 -23.83
N LYS A 21 -7.72 -14.92 -23.58
CA LYS A 21 -7.50 -16.33 -23.23
C LYS A 21 -7.54 -16.56 -21.72
N LEU A 22 -7.11 -15.56 -20.95
CA LEU A 22 -6.91 -15.67 -19.51
C LEU A 22 -8.12 -15.21 -18.70
N LYS A 23 -8.90 -14.24 -19.18
CA LYS A 23 -10.10 -13.77 -18.46
C LYS A 23 -11.31 -14.62 -18.84
N LYS A 24 -12.07 -15.05 -17.84
CA LYS A 24 -13.34 -15.78 -17.98
C LYS A 24 -14.51 -14.83 -17.78
N GLU A 25 -15.66 -15.18 -18.36
CA GLU A 25 -16.92 -14.51 -18.07
C GLU A 25 -17.37 -14.75 -16.61
N PRO A 26 -18.03 -13.78 -15.97
CA PRO A 26 -18.27 -12.43 -16.47
C PRO A 26 -16.99 -11.57 -16.45
N TYR A 27 -16.78 -10.75 -17.48
CA TYR A 27 -15.50 -10.07 -17.72
C TYR A 27 -15.22 -8.89 -16.79
N ASP A 28 -16.26 -8.34 -16.16
CA ASP A 28 -16.24 -7.26 -15.17
C ASP A 28 -16.04 -7.76 -13.73
N ASP A 29 -16.12 -9.08 -13.50
CA ASP A 29 -15.78 -9.69 -12.22
C ASP A 29 -14.28 -10.03 -12.17
N PHE A 30 -13.53 -9.29 -11.34
CA PHE A 30 -12.08 -9.44 -11.21
C PHE A 30 -11.65 -10.48 -10.16
N SER A 31 -12.58 -11.24 -9.59
CA SER A 31 -12.29 -12.32 -8.64
C SER A 31 -11.34 -13.36 -9.21
N LEU A 32 -10.52 -13.96 -8.33
CA LEU A 32 -9.44 -14.87 -8.73
C LEU A 32 -9.94 -16.08 -9.56
N ASP A 33 -11.13 -16.59 -9.26
CA ASP A 33 -11.75 -17.72 -9.96
C ASP A 33 -12.18 -17.37 -11.40
N LYS A 34 -12.25 -16.08 -11.75
CA LYS A 34 -12.54 -15.59 -13.11
C LYS A 34 -11.30 -15.47 -13.99
N TRP A 35 -10.17 -16.01 -13.55
CA TRP A 35 -8.94 -16.12 -14.32
C TRP A 35 -8.62 -17.59 -14.63
N ASN A 36 -8.02 -17.83 -15.79
CA ASN A 36 -7.54 -19.15 -16.21
C ASN A 36 -6.09 -19.35 -15.75
N LEU A 37 -5.92 -19.76 -14.48
CA LEU A 37 -4.61 -19.96 -13.87
C LEU A 37 -3.84 -21.15 -14.46
N ASP A 38 -4.54 -22.10 -15.07
CA ASP A 38 -3.96 -23.33 -15.61
C ASP A 38 -3.38 -23.15 -17.03
N SER A 39 -3.54 -21.98 -17.63
CA SER A 39 -3.04 -21.70 -18.98
C SER A 39 -1.51 -21.57 -19.01
N ASP A 40 -0.90 -22.12 -20.06
CA ASP A 40 0.54 -22.09 -20.32
C ASP A 40 1.12 -20.66 -20.30
N ILE A 41 0.29 -19.67 -20.70
CA ILE A 41 0.68 -18.25 -20.75
C ILE A 41 0.41 -17.50 -19.45
N ALA A 42 -0.27 -18.11 -18.47
CA ALA A 42 -0.65 -17.45 -17.22
C ALA A 42 0.60 -16.95 -16.46
N LYS A 43 1.65 -17.77 -16.36
CA LYS A 43 2.87 -17.41 -15.64
C LYS A 43 3.53 -16.12 -16.15
N ASN A 44 3.44 -15.85 -17.45
CA ASN A 44 4.14 -14.73 -18.08
C ASN A 44 3.24 -13.48 -18.20
N ASN A 45 1.97 -13.66 -18.52
CA ASN A 45 1.08 -12.54 -18.84
C ASN A 45 0.15 -12.16 -17.68
N LEU A 46 -0.26 -13.13 -16.85
CA LEU A 46 -1.26 -12.89 -15.81
C LEU A 46 -0.83 -11.86 -14.76
N PRO A 47 0.41 -11.85 -14.23
CA PRO A 47 0.79 -10.86 -13.22
C PRO A 47 0.63 -9.42 -13.71
N ARG A 48 1.02 -9.16 -14.96
CA ARG A 48 0.88 -7.83 -15.58
C ARG A 48 -0.58 -7.47 -15.82
N LEU A 49 -1.38 -8.41 -16.31
CA LEU A 49 -2.81 -8.18 -16.54
C LEU A 49 -3.58 -7.90 -15.25
N VAL A 50 -3.29 -8.65 -14.18
CA VAL A 50 -3.88 -8.41 -12.85
C VAL A 50 -3.45 -7.05 -12.31
N ALA A 51 -2.17 -6.69 -12.45
CA ALA A 51 -1.68 -5.37 -12.03
C ALA A 51 -2.41 -4.22 -12.73
N ILE A 52 -2.67 -4.34 -14.04
CA ILE A 52 -3.39 -3.32 -14.82
C ILE A 52 -4.89 -3.31 -14.48
N LEU A 53 -5.54 -4.48 -14.51
CA LEU A 53 -7.01 -4.55 -14.46
C LEU A 53 -7.57 -4.52 -13.03
N VAL A 54 -6.80 -4.99 -12.04
CA VAL A 54 -7.20 -5.02 -10.63
C VAL A 54 -6.43 -3.97 -9.83
N GLY A 55 -5.12 -3.88 -10.04
CA GLY A 55 -4.26 -2.96 -9.29
C GLY A 55 -4.58 -1.49 -9.56
N ASP A 56 -4.96 -1.13 -10.79
CA ASP A 56 -5.34 0.25 -11.14
C ASP A 56 -6.84 0.53 -10.99
N ALA A 57 -7.64 -0.50 -10.67
CA ALA A 57 -9.09 -0.35 -10.51
C ALA A 57 -9.47 0.70 -9.44
N PRO A 58 -8.78 0.82 -8.28
CA PRO A 58 -9.06 1.87 -7.32
C PRO A 58 -8.86 3.28 -7.90
N SER A 59 -7.85 3.50 -8.75
CA SER A 59 -7.57 4.80 -9.38
C SER A 59 -8.71 5.29 -10.28
N VAL A 60 -9.46 4.36 -10.87
CA VAL A 60 -10.52 4.65 -11.85
C VAL A 60 -11.92 4.61 -11.22
N ASN A 61 -12.15 3.64 -10.33
CA ASN A 61 -13.48 3.34 -9.80
C ASN A 61 -13.73 3.97 -8.43
N GLU A 62 -12.68 4.26 -7.66
CA GLU A 62 -12.84 4.91 -6.36
C GLU A 62 -12.75 6.42 -6.51
N LYS A 63 -13.58 7.12 -5.74
CA LYS A 63 -13.45 8.57 -5.62
C LYS A 63 -12.16 8.86 -4.85
N TYR A 64 -11.28 9.66 -5.44
CA TYR A 64 -10.15 10.21 -4.70
C TYR A 64 -10.65 11.02 -3.51
N VAL A 65 -10.38 10.52 -2.30
CA VAL A 65 -10.64 11.23 -1.04
C VAL A 65 -9.29 11.70 -0.52
N PRO A 66 -8.91 12.98 -0.74
CA PRO A 66 -7.66 13.49 -0.20
C PRO A 66 -7.73 13.49 1.32
N VAL A 67 -6.73 12.86 1.95
CA VAL A 67 -6.50 12.94 3.39
C VAL A 67 -5.30 13.83 3.60
N TYR A 68 -5.53 15.01 4.17
CA TYR A 68 -4.47 15.94 4.51
C TYR A 68 -3.95 15.64 5.92
N ASN A 69 -2.65 15.85 6.12
CA ASN A 69 -2.06 15.77 7.44
C ASN A 69 -2.70 16.82 8.35
N ALA A 70 -3.11 16.40 9.56
CA ALA A 70 -3.61 17.34 10.56
C ALA A 70 -2.51 18.34 10.98
N TYR A 71 -1.26 17.88 11.05
CA TYR A 71 -0.09 18.68 11.41
C TYR A 71 1.11 18.29 10.54
N ASN A 72 1.86 19.28 10.05
CA ASN A 72 3.02 19.09 9.18
C ASN A 72 4.30 19.77 9.72
N GLY A 73 4.24 20.35 10.92
CA GLY A 73 5.39 20.98 11.57
C GLY A 73 6.28 19.99 12.31
N GLN A 74 7.38 20.50 12.85
CA GLN A 74 8.27 19.77 13.77
C GLN A 74 8.15 20.40 15.15
N THR A 75 7.90 19.59 16.17
CA THR A 75 7.83 20.07 17.56
C THR A 75 9.20 20.05 18.22
N GLU A 76 9.39 20.81 19.30
CA GLU A 76 10.66 20.84 20.04
C GLU A 76 11.07 19.45 20.53
N THR A 77 10.12 18.66 21.05
CA THR A 77 10.43 17.29 21.50
C THR A 77 10.78 16.36 20.34
N MET A 78 10.20 16.57 19.15
CA MET A 78 10.58 15.80 17.96
C MET A 78 12.06 16.00 17.60
N GLU A 79 12.62 17.21 17.73
CA GLU A 79 14.03 17.47 17.40
C GLU A 79 15.01 16.56 18.15
N THR A 80 14.70 16.22 19.40
CA THR A 80 15.63 15.47 20.27
C THR A 80 15.25 14.01 20.46
N LYS A 81 13.97 13.64 20.36
CA LYS A 81 13.48 12.29 20.71
C LYS A 81 13.03 11.46 19.51
N TRP A 82 12.70 12.10 18.39
CA TRP A 82 12.02 11.42 17.27
C TRP A 82 12.83 10.28 16.67
N ALA A 83 14.16 10.45 16.54
CA ALA A 83 15.04 9.40 15.99
C ALA A 83 14.98 8.10 16.83
N ASN A 84 14.96 8.21 18.15
CA ASN A 84 14.87 7.05 19.04
C ASN A 84 13.48 6.42 19.00
N LEU A 85 12.42 7.24 18.97
CA LEU A 85 11.04 6.76 18.86
C LEU A 85 10.81 5.98 17.56
N LYS A 86 11.29 6.51 16.42
CA LYS A 86 11.22 5.82 15.12
C LYS A 86 11.97 4.50 15.12
N LYS A 87 13.20 4.48 15.64
CA LYS A 87 13.99 3.26 15.70
C LYS A 87 13.26 2.17 16.49
N MET A 88 12.68 2.52 17.64
CA MET A 88 11.89 1.59 18.45
C MET A 88 10.65 1.08 17.70
N GLU A 89 9.96 1.95 16.95
CA GLU A 89 8.83 1.58 16.09
C GLU A 89 9.25 0.58 15.00
N GLU A 90 10.29 0.91 14.23
CA GLU A 90 10.80 0.08 13.14
C GLU A 90 11.24 -1.31 13.63
N GLU A 91 11.95 -1.38 14.76
CA GLU A 91 12.41 -2.63 15.34
C GLU A 91 11.25 -3.50 15.84
N THR A 92 10.27 -2.91 16.54
CA THR A 92 9.11 -3.67 17.05
C THR A 92 8.26 -4.18 15.89
N PHE A 93 7.94 -3.31 14.93
CA PHE A 93 7.04 -3.69 13.83
C PHE A 93 7.69 -4.74 12.94
N SER A 94 9.00 -4.63 12.69
CA SER A 94 9.75 -5.65 11.95
C SER A 94 9.70 -7.01 12.64
N LYS A 95 9.86 -7.05 13.97
CA LYS A 95 9.76 -8.32 14.74
C LYS A 95 8.37 -8.93 14.64
N ILE A 96 7.31 -8.12 14.75
CA ILE A 96 5.93 -8.59 14.65
C ILE A 96 5.65 -9.16 13.25
N VAL A 97 5.96 -8.40 12.19
CA VAL A 97 5.71 -8.82 10.79
C VAL A 97 6.49 -10.08 10.43
N MET A 98 7.71 -10.24 10.95
CA MET A 98 8.51 -11.45 10.73
C MET A 98 8.11 -12.63 11.63
N GLY A 99 7.11 -12.48 12.50
CA GLY A 99 6.69 -13.52 13.46
C GLY A 99 7.72 -13.80 14.57
N LYS A 100 8.63 -12.87 14.84
CA LYS A 100 9.63 -12.96 15.92
C LYS A 100 9.14 -12.39 17.26
N ALA A 101 8.01 -11.68 17.25
CA ALA A 101 7.30 -11.20 18.42
C ALA A 101 5.80 -11.39 18.22
N ASP A 102 5.06 -11.59 19.32
CA ASP A 102 3.60 -11.66 19.29
C ASP A 102 3.00 -10.27 19.01
N ILE A 103 1.78 -10.23 18.47
CA ILE A 103 1.05 -8.98 18.24
C ILE A 103 0.84 -8.18 19.53
N SER A 104 0.80 -8.83 20.70
CA SER A 104 0.70 -8.17 22.01
C SER A 104 1.89 -7.26 22.32
N GLU A 105 3.04 -7.42 21.66
CA GLU A 105 4.21 -6.54 21.82
C GLU A 105 3.89 -5.09 21.41
N PHE A 106 2.89 -4.89 20.56
CA PHE A 106 2.41 -3.57 20.17
C PHE A 106 1.97 -2.73 21.38
N ASP A 107 1.29 -3.33 22.36
CA ASP A 107 0.82 -2.61 23.56
C ASP A 107 2.02 -2.11 24.41
N THR A 108 3.08 -2.92 24.49
CA THR A 108 4.34 -2.53 25.15
C THR A 108 5.03 -1.40 24.38
N PHE A 109 5.08 -1.48 23.05
CA PHE A 109 5.59 -0.41 22.21
C PHE A 109 4.84 0.90 22.45
N VAL A 110 3.50 0.90 22.45
CA VAL A 110 2.71 2.12 22.68
C VAL A 110 3.02 2.74 24.04
N LYS A 111 3.09 1.93 25.10
CA LYS A 111 3.46 2.41 26.45
C LYS A 111 4.86 3.05 26.46
N ASN A 112 5.83 2.40 25.82
CA ASN A 112 7.21 2.87 25.74
C ASN A 112 7.36 4.13 24.87
N TRP A 113 6.64 4.20 23.75
CA TRP A 113 6.63 5.35 22.85
C TRP A 113 6.10 6.59 23.54
N LYS A 114 4.96 6.45 24.23
CA LYS A 114 4.37 7.52 25.03
C LYS A 114 5.31 8.03 26.11
N SER A 115 5.90 7.13 26.90
CA SER A 115 6.78 7.49 28.01
C SER A 115 8.12 8.11 27.57
N GLN A 116 8.61 7.81 26.37
CA GLN A 116 9.88 8.32 25.84
C GLN A 116 9.77 9.65 25.10
N GLY A 117 8.62 10.32 25.18
CA GLY A 117 8.41 11.66 24.60
C GLY A 117 7.23 11.73 23.65
N GLY A 118 6.60 10.61 23.32
CA GLY A 118 5.42 10.57 22.47
C GLY A 118 4.24 11.38 23.00
N ASP A 119 3.93 11.27 24.30
CA ASP A 119 2.83 12.06 24.89
C ASP A 119 3.11 13.57 24.85
N GLN A 120 4.37 13.97 25.03
CA GLN A 120 4.78 15.37 24.96
C GLN A 120 4.67 15.90 23.53
N ILE A 121 5.09 15.11 22.53
CA ILE A 121 4.90 15.45 21.11
C ILE A 121 3.42 15.62 20.78
N LEU A 122 2.56 14.71 21.23
CA LEU A 122 1.12 14.81 21.01
C LEU A 122 0.53 16.07 21.65
N LYS A 123 1.00 16.44 22.85
CA LYS A 123 0.60 17.68 23.50
C LYS A 123 1.03 18.90 22.68
N GLU A 124 2.29 18.97 22.26
CA GLU A 124 2.83 20.07 21.45
C GLU A 124 2.04 20.25 20.15
N ILE A 125 1.70 19.15 19.46
CA ILE A 125 0.86 19.19 18.25
C ILE A 125 -0.53 19.77 18.57
N ASN A 126 -1.20 19.29 19.62
CA ASN A 126 -2.53 19.79 19.98
C ASN A 126 -2.51 21.26 20.37
N ASP A 127 -1.45 21.71 21.05
CA ASP A 127 -1.26 23.11 21.42
C ASP A 127 -1.07 23.98 20.16
N GLU A 128 -0.34 23.52 19.15
CA GLU A 128 -0.20 24.22 17.86
C GLU A 128 -1.51 24.25 17.05
N LEU A 129 -2.27 23.15 17.03
CA LEU A 129 -3.55 23.06 16.31
C LEU A 129 -4.67 23.86 16.96
N SER A 130 -4.52 24.25 18.23
CA SER A 130 -5.50 25.04 18.98
C SER A 130 -5.27 26.56 18.88
N LYS A 131 -4.21 27.00 18.18
CA LYS A 131 -3.93 28.41 17.90
C LYS A 131 -4.71 28.90 16.68
#